data_AF-A0A3N5HBX1-F1
#
_entry.id   AF-A0A3N5HBX1-F1
#
_cell.length_a   1.000
_cell.length_b   1.000
_cell.length_c   1.000
_cell.angle_alpha   90.00
_cell.angle_beta   90.00
_cell.angle_gamma   90.00
#
_symmetry.space_group_name_H-M   'P 1'
#
loop_
_entity.id
_entity.type
_entity.pdbx_description
1 polymer ?
#
loop_
_entity_poly.entity_id
_entity_poly.type
_entity_poly.pdbx_seq_one_letter_code
_entity_poly.pdbx_strand_id
1 'polypeptide(L)'
;MSRSLRQELLAAARRGLRRREFLVGAAGTGAMLAAPTLLGSCGHDEGVEPGTLFFNLSHLEFANRTYFLTGGGRSYRLTKVSDNPDVLARARRSNSFLRRVADQHLTHHIEGTRFDTGSVSLVYLSSDVDPAMGTWEMVS
;
A
#
# COMPACT_ATOMS: atom_id res chain seq x y z
N MET A 1 68.88 -18.86 28.24
CA MET A 1 67.55 -18.72 28.88
C MET A 1 66.81 -17.61 28.14
N SER A 2 65.61 -17.73 27.56
CA SER A 2 64.62 -18.80 27.54
C SER A 2 63.88 -18.75 26.20
N ARG A 3 63.87 -19.87 25.46
CA ARG A 3 63.05 -20.09 24.26
C ARG A 3 61.53 -20.12 24.55
N SER A 4 61.11 -20.01 25.82
CA SER A 4 59.69 -20.13 26.21
C SER A 4 58.84 -18.89 25.90
N LEU A 5 59.41 -17.68 25.85
CA LEU A 5 58.63 -16.45 25.58
C LEU A 5 58.12 -16.34 24.12
N ARG A 6 58.81 -16.98 23.16
CA ARG A 6 58.37 -16.99 21.74
C ARG A 6 57.30 -18.04 21.45
N GLN A 7 57.21 -19.11 22.26
CA GLN A 7 56.21 -20.16 22.08
C GLN A 7 54.84 -19.76 22.66
N GLU A 8 54.80 -18.95 23.72
CA GLU A 8 53.55 -18.45 24.31
C GLU A 8 52.81 -17.46 23.39
N LEU A 9 53.54 -16.60 22.66
CA LEU A 9 52.95 -15.65 21.70
C LEU A 9 52.28 -16.35 20.50
N LEU A 10 52.82 -17.48 20.04
CA LEU A 10 52.25 -18.25 18.94
C LEU A 10 51.03 -19.09 19.37
N ALA A 11 50.97 -19.50 20.65
CA ALA A 11 49.80 -20.18 21.21
C ALA A 11 48.63 -19.21 21.46
N ALA A 12 48.90 -17.96 21.82
CA ALA A 12 47.89 -16.90 21.97
C ALA A 12 47.23 -16.52 20.64
N ALA A 13 47.98 -16.50 19.54
CA ALA A 13 47.44 -16.22 18.20
C ALA A 13 46.46 -17.30 17.67
N ARG A 14 46.54 -18.53 18.19
CA ARG A 14 45.64 -19.64 17.81
C ARG A 14 44.38 -19.77 18.68
N ARG A 15 44.27 -19.04 19.79
CA ARG A 15 43.07 -19.03 20.64
C ARG A 15 42.22 -17.79 20.39
N GLY A 16 41.36 -17.92 19.41
CA GLY A 16 39.99 -17.42 19.48
C GLY A 16 39.80 -15.91 19.49
N LEU A 17 39.96 -15.27 18.34
CA LEU A 17 39.16 -14.08 18.05
C LEU A 17 37.71 -14.53 17.86
N ARG A 18 36.90 -14.36 18.89
CA ARG A 18 35.46 -14.63 18.80
C ARG A 18 34.88 -13.58 17.87
N ARG A 19 34.13 -14.02 16.86
CA ARG A 19 33.49 -13.19 15.80
C ARG A 19 32.78 -11.92 16.31
N ARG A 20 32.43 -11.86 17.59
CA ARG A 20 31.76 -10.77 18.28
C ARG A 20 32.67 -9.57 18.57
N GLU A 21 33.97 -9.78 18.78
CA GLU A 21 34.93 -8.69 19.07
C GLU A 21 35.33 -7.93 17.80
N PHE A 22 35.32 -8.61 16.64
CA PHE A 22 35.57 -7.99 15.34
C PHE A 22 34.46 -6.99 14.93
N LEU A 23 33.20 -7.26 15.31
CA LEU A 23 32.09 -6.35 15.04
C LEU A 23 32.11 -5.09 15.93
N VAL A 24 32.69 -5.18 17.13
CA VAL A 24 32.83 -4.03 18.04
C VAL A 24 33.99 -3.12 17.60
N GLY A 25 35.08 -3.70 17.07
CA GLY A 25 36.24 -2.92 16.60
C GLY A 25 36.00 -2.09 15.33
N ALA A 26 35.05 -2.45 14.48
CA ALA A 26 34.75 -1.71 13.24
C ALA A 26 33.86 -0.48 13.44
N ALA A 27 33.25 -0.31 14.62
CA ALA A 27 32.34 0.80 14.91
C ALA A 27 33.04 2.11 15.32
N GLY A 28 34.33 2.06 15.69
CA GLY A 28 35.00 3.17 16.38
C GLY A 28 35.54 4.30 15.50
N THR A 29 35.83 4.09 14.21
CA THR A 29 36.59 5.07 13.40
C THR A 29 36.10 5.27 11.97
N GLY A 30 35.00 4.62 11.55
CA GLY A 30 34.44 4.76 10.19
C GLY A 30 33.02 5.32 10.11
N ALA A 31 32.35 5.56 11.24
CA ALA A 31 30.91 5.79 11.29
C ALA A 31 30.46 7.26 11.11
N MET A 32 31.38 8.22 10.91
CA MET A 32 31.02 9.65 10.84
C MET A 32 30.95 10.25 9.43
N LEU A 33 31.18 9.47 8.36
CA LEU A 33 31.12 10.00 6.99
C LEU A 33 30.11 9.28 6.06
N ALA A 34 29.29 8.37 6.58
CA ALA A 34 28.28 7.65 5.78
C ALA A 34 26.85 7.68 6.38
N ALA A 35 26.59 8.53 7.37
CA ALA A 35 25.27 8.72 7.94
C ALA A 35 24.63 10.02 7.39
N PRO A 36 24.10 9.99 6.16
CA PRO A 36 22.67 10.31 6.06
C PRO A 36 21.89 9.55 4.96
N THR A 37 22.27 8.32 4.57
CA THR A 37 21.46 7.56 3.59
C THR A 37 20.72 6.35 4.17
N LEU A 38 21.08 5.87 5.37
CA LEU A 38 20.42 4.71 5.99
C LEU A 38 19.31 5.05 6.99
N LEU A 39 19.10 6.34 7.29
CA LEU A 39 17.96 6.83 8.09
C LEU A 39 16.91 7.58 7.24
N GLY A 40 17.12 7.65 5.92
CA GLY A 40 16.19 8.25 4.97
C GLY A 40 15.23 7.25 4.31
N SER A 41 15.32 5.97 4.64
CA SER A 41 14.38 4.93 4.18
C SER A 41 13.34 4.64 5.26
N CYS A 42 12.77 5.68 5.87
CA CYS A 42 11.44 5.58 6.42
C CYS A 42 10.50 5.61 5.22
N GLY A 43 9.76 4.53 5.02
CA GLY A 43 8.89 4.25 3.87
C GLY A 43 8.40 5.50 3.17
N HIS A 44 8.89 5.69 1.95
CA HIS A 44 8.14 6.47 0.98
C HIS A 44 6.91 5.62 0.63
N ASP A 45 5.91 5.63 1.52
CA ASP A 45 4.54 5.40 1.12
C ASP A 45 4.24 6.56 0.18
N GLU A 46 4.65 6.42 -1.09
CA GLU A 46 3.94 7.06 -2.18
C GLU A 46 2.54 6.47 -2.10
N GLY A 47 1.69 7.08 -1.26
CA GLY A 47 0.27 6.84 -1.32
C GLY A 47 -0.11 7.09 -2.77
N VAL A 48 -0.37 6.01 -3.51
CA VAL A 48 -0.74 6.08 -4.92
C VAL A 48 -1.87 7.08 -5.01
N GLU A 49 -1.64 8.15 -5.78
CA GLU A 49 -2.59 9.25 -5.92
C GLU A 49 -3.98 8.65 -6.20
N PRO A 50 -4.98 9.02 -5.38
CA PRO A 50 -6.26 8.33 -5.37
C PRO A 50 -6.98 8.53 -6.71
N GLY A 51 -6.91 7.52 -7.57
CA GLY A 51 -7.55 7.54 -8.89
C GLY A 51 -9.08 7.48 -8.80
N THR A 52 -9.73 7.77 -9.93
CA THR A 52 -11.16 7.50 -10.09
C THR A 52 -11.37 6.01 -10.36
N LEU A 53 -12.17 5.33 -9.54
CA LEU A 53 -12.60 3.96 -9.82
C LEU A 53 -13.98 3.99 -10.47
N PHE A 54 -14.19 3.14 -11.48
CA PHE A 54 -15.47 2.95 -12.14
C PHE A 54 -15.99 1.54 -11.86
N PHE A 55 -17.30 1.42 -11.68
CA PHE A 55 -17.99 0.17 -11.31
C PHE A 55 -19.07 -0.18 -12.34
N ASN A 56 -19.08 -1.46 -12.69
CA ASN A 56 -20.14 -2.06 -13.49
C ASN A 56 -21.17 -2.72 -12.57
N LEU A 57 -22.29 -2.04 -12.32
CA LEU A 57 -23.42 -2.57 -11.56
C LEU A 57 -24.62 -2.86 -12.46
N SER A 58 -24.42 -2.91 -13.78
CA SER A 58 -25.51 -3.10 -14.77
C SER A 58 -26.23 -4.44 -14.67
N HIS A 59 -25.65 -5.41 -13.95
CA HIS A 59 -26.23 -6.72 -13.68
C HIS A 59 -27.19 -6.71 -12.47
N LEU A 60 -27.33 -5.60 -11.77
CA LEU A 60 -28.20 -5.40 -10.62
C LEU A 60 -29.32 -4.41 -10.97
N GLU A 61 -30.34 -4.31 -10.13
CA GLU A 61 -31.28 -3.18 -10.17
C GLU A 61 -30.64 -1.90 -9.60
N PHE A 62 -29.61 -1.40 -10.28
CA PHE A 62 -28.73 -0.35 -9.77
C PHE A 62 -29.34 1.06 -9.79
N ALA A 63 -30.40 1.27 -10.58
CA ALA A 63 -30.93 2.59 -10.86
C ALA A 63 -31.54 3.29 -9.64
N ASN A 64 -32.03 2.54 -8.65
CA ASN A 64 -32.73 3.09 -7.48
C ASN A 64 -32.03 2.81 -6.15
N ARG A 65 -30.82 2.25 -6.18
CA ARG A 65 -30.06 1.88 -4.99
C ARG A 65 -28.92 2.84 -4.73
N THR A 66 -28.51 2.96 -3.47
CA THR A 66 -27.29 3.68 -3.10
C THR A 66 -26.21 2.68 -2.72
N TYR A 67 -25.07 2.73 -3.43
CA TYR A 67 -23.95 1.83 -3.20
C TYR A 67 -22.82 2.49 -2.43
N PHE A 68 -22.09 1.68 -1.67
CA PHE A 68 -20.93 2.09 -0.90
C PHE A 68 -19.76 1.12 -1.13
N LEU A 69 -18.55 1.65 -1.26
CA LEU A 69 -17.29 0.91 -1.22
C LEU A 69 -16.69 1.03 0.18
N THR A 70 -16.52 -0.08 0.88
CA THR A 70 -15.99 -0.10 2.24
C THR A 70 -14.70 -0.91 2.31
N GLY A 71 -13.65 -0.33 2.89
CA GLY A 71 -12.33 -0.95 3.05
C GLY A 71 -11.37 -0.03 3.80
N GLY A 72 -10.34 -0.59 4.44
CA GLY A 72 -9.32 0.21 5.16
C GLY A 72 -9.90 1.13 6.24
N GLY A 73 -11.01 0.73 6.89
CA GLY A 73 -11.70 1.54 7.91
C GLY A 73 -12.48 2.74 7.36
N ARG A 74 -12.64 2.85 6.04
CA ARG A 74 -13.37 3.92 5.35
C ARG A 74 -14.52 3.35 4.54
N SER A 75 -15.59 4.13 4.43
CA SER A 75 -16.69 3.84 3.52
C SER A 75 -16.92 5.05 2.63
N TYR A 76 -17.14 4.78 1.35
CA TYR A 76 -17.33 5.81 0.35
C TYR A 76 -18.59 5.54 -0.46
N ARG A 77 -19.44 6.54 -0.58
CA ARG A 77 -20.63 6.47 -1.43
C ARG A 77 -20.21 6.51 -2.90
N LEU A 78 -20.75 5.60 -3.70
CA LEU A 78 -20.62 5.63 -5.16
C LEU A 78 -21.59 6.65 -5.76
N THR A 79 -21.13 7.36 -6.78
CA THR A 79 -21.95 8.31 -7.56
C THR A 79 -22.30 7.67 -8.90
N LYS A 80 -23.57 7.76 -9.33
CA LYS A 80 -23.94 7.29 -10.67
C LYS A 80 -23.22 8.15 -11.71
N VAL A 81 -22.76 7.51 -12.79
CA VAL A 81 -22.16 8.24 -13.92
C VAL A 81 -23.20 9.13 -14.61
N SER A 82 -24.48 8.73 -14.62
CA SER A 82 -25.58 9.57 -15.13
C SER A 82 -25.70 10.91 -14.41
N ASP A 83 -25.35 10.95 -13.12
CA ASP A 83 -25.51 12.15 -12.29
C ASP A 83 -24.32 13.11 -12.49
N ASN A 84 -23.18 12.60 -12.96
CA ASN A 84 -21.99 13.38 -13.28
C ASN A 84 -21.21 12.77 -14.48
N PRO A 85 -21.70 12.97 -15.72
CA PRO A 85 -21.14 12.32 -16.91
C PRO A 85 -19.73 12.83 -17.28
N ASP A 86 -19.38 14.05 -16.85
CA ASP A 86 -18.11 14.69 -17.17
C ASP A 86 -16.90 13.93 -16.59
N VAL A 87 -17.09 13.22 -15.48
CA VAL A 87 -16.04 12.39 -14.88
C VAL A 87 -15.61 11.27 -15.82
N LEU A 88 -16.56 10.57 -16.44
CA LEU A 88 -16.26 9.53 -17.42
C LEU A 88 -15.63 10.12 -18.68
N ALA A 89 -16.16 11.23 -19.19
CA ALA A 89 -15.60 11.92 -20.36
C ALA A 89 -14.14 12.33 -20.13
N ARG A 90 -13.83 12.89 -18.95
CA ARG A 90 -12.47 13.24 -18.54
C ARG A 90 -11.57 12.01 -18.45
N ALA A 91 -12.02 10.93 -17.78
CA ALA A 91 -11.23 9.71 -17.65
C ALA A 91 -10.92 9.06 -19.01
N ARG A 92 -11.86 9.07 -19.95
CA ARG A 92 -11.67 8.54 -21.32
C ARG A 92 -10.65 9.31 -22.14
N ARG A 93 -10.37 10.58 -21.84
CA ARG A 93 -9.32 11.33 -22.57
C ARG A 93 -7.93 10.77 -22.29
N SER A 94 -7.65 10.35 -21.05
CA SER A 94 -6.34 9.82 -20.65
C SER A 94 -6.27 8.29 -20.63
N ASN A 95 -7.40 7.58 -20.54
CA ASN A 95 -7.42 6.12 -20.40
C ASN A 95 -7.95 5.42 -21.67
N SER A 96 -7.07 4.73 -22.39
CA SER A 96 -7.41 4.01 -23.63
C SER A 96 -8.29 2.77 -23.43
N PHE A 97 -8.20 2.13 -22.26
CA PHE A 97 -9.06 1.02 -21.89
C PHE A 97 -10.51 1.49 -21.73
N LEU A 98 -10.73 2.57 -20.95
CA LEU A 98 -12.07 3.12 -20.72
C LEU A 98 -12.76 3.65 -22.00
N ARG A 99 -11.98 4.04 -23.02
CA ARG A 99 -12.54 4.40 -24.35
C ARG A 99 -13.22 3.23 -25.06
N ARG A 100 -12.84 1.99 -24.74
CA ARG A 100 -13.36 0.77 -25.38
C ARG A 100 -14.50 0.12 -24.60
N VAL A 101 -14.73 0.53 -23.36
CA VAL A 101 -15.82 0.03 -22.52
C VAL A 101 -17.08 0.83 -22.83
N ALA A 102 -18.18 0.15 -23.19
CA ALA A 102 -19.46 0.80 -23.47
C ALA A 102 -20.07 1.45 -22.21
N ASP A 103 -20.77 2.57 -22.38
CA ASP A 103 -21.32 3.40 -21.29
C ASP A 103 -22.23 2.59 -20.34
N GLN A 104 -23.00 1.65 -20.89
CA GLN A 104 -23.87 0.75 -20.13
C GLN A 104 -23.13 -0.11 -19.08
N HIS A 105 -21.82 -0.29 -19.21
CA HIS A 105 -20.99 -1.03 -18.26
C HIS A 105 -20.27 -0.13 -17.25
N LEU A 106 -20.39 1.19 -17.35
CA LEU A 106 -19.75 2.16 -16.45
C LEU A 106 -20.83 2.93 -15.70
N THR A 107 -21.47 2.23 -14.77
CA THR A 107 -22.69 2.72 -14.11
C THR A 107 -22.42 3.71 -12.98
N HIS A 108 -21.33 3.50 -12.24
CA HIS A 108 -20.99 4.27 -11.04
C HIS A 108 -19.51 4.56 -10.99
N HIS A 109 -19.15 5.57 -10.22
CA HIS A 109 -17.76 5.95 -9.99
C HIS A 109 -17.55 6.47 -8.57
N ILE A 110 -16.28 6.62 -8.24
CA ILE A 110 -15.79 7.24 -7.02
C ILE A 110 -14.49 7.96 -7.32
N GLU A 111 -14.31 9.16 -6.78
CA GLU A 111 -13.07 9.94 -6.88
C GLU A 111 -12.42 10.03 -5.49
N GLY A 112 -11.09 10.13 -5.44
CA GLY A 112 -10.39 10.42 -4.18
C GLY A 112 -10.33 9.24 -3.18
N THR A 113 -10.46 7.99 -3.64
CA THR A 113 -10.31 6.81 -2.78
C THR A 113 -8.89 6.66 -2.26
N ARG A 114 -8.71 6.66 -0.94
CA ARG A 114 -7.41 6.43 -0.30
C ARG A 114 -7.43 5.04 0.31
N PHE A 115 -6.85 4.10 -0.41
CA PHE A 115 -6.55 2.77 0.10
C PHE A 115 -5.03 2.61 0.16
N ASP A 116 -4.55 1.95 1.21
CA ASP A 116 -3.17 1.51 1.22
C ASP A 116 -2.98 0.46 0.10
N THR A 117 -1.95 0.67 -0.71
CA THR A 117 -1.58 -0.20 -1.83
C THR A 117 -0.31 -1.00 -1.54
N GLY A 118 0.38 -0.70 -0.43
CA GLY A 118 1.54 -1.44 0.07
C GLY A 118 1.18 -2.69 0.88
N SER A 119 -0.10 -2.88 1.20
CA SER A 119 -0.62 -4.04 1.92
C SER A 119 -1.89 -4.60 1.27
N VAL A 120 -2.27 -5.83 1.65
CA VAL A 120 -3.52 -6.45 1.21
C VAL A 120 -4.69 -5.83 1.97
N SER A 121 -5.58 -5.13 1.26
CA SER A 121 -6.81 -4.56 1.81
C SER A 121 -8.03 -5.36 1.37
N LEU A 122 -8.90 -5.75 2.33
CA LEU A 122 -10.25 -6.22 2.02
C LEU A 122 -11.14 -5.02 1.70
N VAL A 123 -11.79 -5.06 0.54
CA VAL A 123 -12.76 -4.07 0.10
C VAL A 123 -14.01 -4.77 -0.40
N TYR A 124 -15.18 -4.28 -0.03
CA TYR A 124 -16.46 -4.84 -0.44
C TYR A 124 -17.47 -3.74 -0.81
N LEU A 125 -18.45 -4.11 -1.63
CA LEU A 125 -19.58 -3.27 -1.98
C LEU A 125 -20.80 -3.64 -1.14
N SER A 126 -21.50 -2.62 -0.66
CA SER A 126 -22.82 -2.76 -0.02
C SER A 126 -23.82 -1.82 -0.67
N SER A 127 -25.10 -2.15 -0.59
CA SER A 127 -26.20 -1.27 -1.00
C SER A 127 -27.17 -1.01 0.14
N ASP A 128 -27.84 0.15 0.06
CA ASP A 128 -29.00 0.49 0.89
C ASP A 128 -28.75 0.28 2.39
N VAL A 129 -27.54 0.68 2.83
CA VAL A 129 -27.09 0.53 4.22
C VAL A 129 -28.02 1.33 5.14
N ASP A 130 -28.70 0.63 6.04
CA ASP A 130 -29.46 1.24 7.13
C ASP A 130 -28.60 1.27 8.41
N PRO A 131 -28.07 2.45 8.80
CA PRO A 131 -27.26 2.57 10.00
C PRO A 131 -28.06 2.42 11.30
N ALA A 132 -29.39 2.54 11.28
CA ALA A 132 -30.24 2.40 12.46
C ALA A 132 -30.56 0.92 12.78
N MET A 133 -30.66 0.08 11.75
CA MET A 133 -30.98 -1.35 11.91
C MET A 133 -29.74 -2.26 11.96
N GLY A 134 -28.55 -1.77 11.57
CA GLY A 134 -27.32 -2.57 11.57
C GLY A 134 -27.33 -3.73 10.58
N THR A 135 -28.19 -3.66 9.56
CA THR A 135 -28.34 -4.65 8.49
C THR A 135 -27.80 -4.07 7.19
N TRP A 136 -26.97 -4.84 6.49
CA TRP A 136 -26.43 -4.48 5.18
C TRP A 136 -26.66 -5.63 4.20
N GLU A 137 -27.19 -5.31 3.02
CA GLU A 137 -27.21 -6.24 1.90
C GLU A 137 -25.80 -6.27 1.29
N MET A 138 -25.16 -7.43 1.37
CA MET A 138 -23.92 -7.69 0.65
C MET A 138 -24.26 -7.98 -0.80
N VAL A 139 -23.63 -7.23 -1.69
CA VAL A 139 -23.79 -7.43 -3.13
C VAL A 139 -22.84 -8.56 -3.54
N SER A 140 -23.38 -9.73 -3.90
CA SER A 140 -22.61 -10.90 -4.38
C SER A 140 -22.44 -10.90 -5.89
#